data_AF-A0A2K8XCS3-F1
#
_entry.id   AF-A0A2K8XCS3-F1
#
_cell.length_a   1.000
_cell.length_b   1.000
_cell.length_c   1.000
_cell.angle_alpha   90.00
_cell.angle_beta   90.00
_cell.angle_gamma   90.00
#
_symmetry.space_group_name_H-M   'P 1'
#
loop_
_entity.id
_entity.type
_entity.pdbx_description
1 polymer ?
#
loop_
_entity_poly.entity_id
_entity_poly.type
_entity_poly.pdbx_seq_one_letter_code
_entity_poly.pdbx_strand_id
1 'polypeptide(L)'
;MTESELNEIERRINNSTKGNWIPMIEGITHDSGSDFIMTNVDNSDDFKNPERGQDIELNGGTKDDIVFIANAKQDIQKLIAEIRKLKNKTE
;
A
#
# COMPACT_ATOMS: atom_id res chain seq x y z
N MET A 1 11.17 -18.73 5.23
CA MET A 1 10.23 -17.98 6.09
C MET A 1 9.25 -18.96 6.71
N THR A 2 9.17 -18.97 8.03
CA THR A 2 8.23 -19.78 8.81
C THR A 2 6.81 -19.22 8.69
N GLU A 3 5.78 -20.01 9.01
CA GLU A 3 4.41 -19.49 9.07
C GLU A 3 4.24 -18.39 10.12
N SER A 4 4.95 -18.49 11.26
CA SER A 4 4.92 -17.45 12.29
C SER A 4 5.47 -16.11 11.77
N GLU A 5 6.54 -16.13 10.96
CA GLU A 5 7.11 -14.92 10.36
C GLU A 5 6.14 -14.31 9.33
N LEU A 6 5.51 -15.13 8.49
CA LEU A 6 4.52 -14.67 7.50
C LEU A 6 3.30 -14.04 8.18
N ASN A 7 2.80 -14.67 9.24
CA ASN A 7 1.66 -14.16 10.01
C ASN A 7 1.99 -12.82 10.68
N GLU A 8 3.22 -12.63 11.15
CA GLU A 8 3.65 -11.36 11.74
C GLU A 8 3.77 -10.24 10.68
N ILE A 9 4.19 -10.55 9.45
CA ILE A 9 4.16 -9.57 8.34
C ILE A 9 2.71 -9.22 7.98
N GLU A 10 1.83 -10.22 7.85
CA GLU A 10 0.42 -10.02 7.55
C GLU A 10 -0.28 -9.20 8.65
N ARG A 11 0.06 -9.43 9.92
CA ARG A 11 -0.42 -8.62 11.04
C ARG A 11 -0.05 -7.14 10.91
N ARG A 12 1.19 -6.83 10.48
CA ARG A 12 1.61 -5.44 10.23
C ARG A 12 0.82 -4.80 9.09
N ILE A 13 0.56 -5.53 8.01
CA ILE A 13 -0.27 -5.07 6.89
C ILE A 13 -1.69 -4.78 7.38
N ASN A 14 -2.30 -5.70 8.13
CA ASN A 14 -3.67 -5.56 8.63
C ASN A 14 -3.84 -4.41 9.63
N ASN A 15 -2.76 -4.01 10.32
CA ASN A 15 -2.75 -2.87 11.23
C ASN A 15 -2.49 -1.52 10.53
N SER A 16 -2.13 -1.52 9.25
CA SER A 16 -2.00 -0.29 8.46
C SER A 16 -3.37 0.25 8.03
N THR A 17 -3.43 1.48 7.49
CA THR A 17 -4.70 2.07 7.01
C THR A 17 -5.36 1.19 5.95
N LYS A 18 -6.69 1.14 5.92
CA LYS A 18 -7.45 0.17 5.12
C LYS A 18 -7.24 0.32 3.61
N GLY A 19 -7.57 -0.76 2.90
CA GLY A 19 -7.61 -0.83 1.44
C GLY A 19 -6.26 -0.59 0.76
N ASN A 20 -6.35 -0.28 -0.53
CA ASN A 20 -5.18 0.00 -1.35
C ASN A 20 -4.59 1.36 -0.98
N TRP A 21 -3.27 1.45 -1.13
CA TRP A 21 -2.49 2.67 -1.06
C TRP A 21 -2.18 3.13 -2.49
N ILE A 22 -2.65 4.32 -2.83
CA ILE A 22 -2.47 4.89 -4.16
C ILE A 22 -1.59 6.13 -4.03
N PRO A 23 -0.41 6.16 -4.68
CA PRO A 23 0.44 7.35 -4.64
C PRO A 23 -0.21 8.47 -5.44
N MET A 24 -0.36 9.64 -4.81
CA MET A 24 -0.87 10.86 -5.40
C MET A 24 0.27 11.88 -5.46
N ILE A 25 0.75 12.15 -6.68
CA ILE A 25 1.92 12.97 -6.95
C ILE A 25 1.50 14.23 -7.73
N GLU A 26 1.79 15.40 -7.18
CA GLU A 26 1.46 16.69 -7.79
C GLU A 26 2.23 16.85 -9.11
N GLY A 27 1.52 17.28 -10.15
CA GLY A 27 2.01 17.42 -11.51
C GLY A 27 2.16 16.10 -12.27
N ILE A 28 1.76 14.96 -11.68
CA ILE A 28 1.79 13.64 -12.34
C ILE A 28 0.42 12.98 -12.27
N THR A 29 -0.13 12.77 -11.08
CA THR A 29 -1.42 12.09 -10.88
C THR A 29 -2.54 13.05 -10.51
N HIS A 30 -2.21 14.29 -10.17
CA HIS A 30 -3.16 15.37 -9.91
C HIS A 30 -2.50 16.74 -10.13
N ASP A 31 -3.30 17.79 -10.29
CA ASP A 31 -2.82 19.09 -10.80
C ASP A 31 -2.35 20.08 -9.73
N SER A 32 -2.77 19.90 -8.47
CA SER A 32 -2.44 20.85 -7.39
C SER A 32 -2.58 20.23 -6.01
N GLY A 33 -1.65 20.52 -5.09
CA GLY A 33 -1.74 20.08 -3.70
C GLY A 33 -0.39 19.61 -3.16
N SER A 34 -0.41 18.74 -2.15
CA SER A 34 0.77 18.04 -1.67
C SER A 34 0.91 16.69 -2.38
N ASP A 35 2.11 16.09 -2.32
CA ASP A 35 2.27 14.67 -2.60
C ASP A 35 1.81 13.84 -1.38
N PHE A 36 1.01 12.80 -1.59
CA PHE A 36 0.46 11.95 -0.51
C PHE A 36 0.14 10.54 -0.99
N ILE A 37 -0.22 9.65 -0.06
CA ILE A 37 -0.80 8.34 -0.36
C ILE A 37 -2.28 8.39 0.00
N MET A 38 -3.12 8.20 -1.00
CA MET A 38 -4.55 8.05 -0.82
C MET A 38 -4.88 6.62 -0.36
N THR A 39 -5.75 6.49 0.66
CA THR A 39 -6.04 5.21 1.30
C THR A 39 -7.51 4.82 1.17
N ASN A 40 -7.76 3.50 1.17
CA ASN A 40 -9.08 2.90 1.12
C ASN A 40 -9.95 3.32 -0.08
N VAL A 41 -9.35 3.35 -1.26
CA VAL A 41 -10.01 3.64 -2.55
C VAL A 41 -9.60 2.63 -3.60
N ASP A 42 -10.42 2.47 -4.64
CA ASP A 42 -10.14 1.51 -5.71
C ASP A 42 -9.13 2.02 -6.74
N ASN A 43 -9.18 3.33 -7.06
CA ASN A 43 -8.29 3.98 -8.02
C ASN A 43 -8.12 5.48 -7.70
N SER A 44 -7.28 6.18 -8.46
CA SER A 44 -6.97 7.61 -8.27
C SER A 44 -8.18 8.54 -8.43
N ASP A 45 -9.20 8.13 -9.18
CA ASP A 45 -10.39 8.94 -9.48
C ASP A 45 -11.48 8.80 -8.41
N ASP A 46 -11.33 7.87 -7.48
CA ASP A 46 -12.29 7.56 -6.42
C ASP A 46 -12.10 8.44 -5.16
N PHE A 47 -11.55 9.65 -5.34
CA PHE A 47 -11.23 10.58 -4.25
C PHE A 47 -12.47 11.12 -3.50
N LYS A 48 -13.67 10.94 -4.05
CA LYS A 48 -14.95 11.33 -3.41
C LYS A 48 -15.63 10.18 -2.65
N ASN A 49 -15.00 9.00 -2.58
CA ASN A 49 -15.56 7.86 -1.88
C ASN A 49 -15.78 8.19 -0.39
N PRO A 50 -17.01 8.05 0.15
CA PRO A 50 -17.28 8.32 1.57
C PRO A 50 -16.55 7.35 2.51
N GLU A 51 -16.16 6.17 2.03
CA GLU A 51 -15.39 5.18 2.79
C GLU A 51 -13.87 5.42 2.68
N ARG A 52 -13.43 6.42 1.92
CA ARG A 52 -12.01 6.78 1.80
C ARG A 52 -11.39 7.04 3.17
N GLY A 53 -10.16 6.56 3.33
CA GLY A 53 -9.41 6.79 4.56
C GLY A 53 -8.74 8.17 4.61
N GLN A 54 -8.06 8.43 5.73
CA GLN A 54 -7.17 9.59 5.84
C GLN A 54 -5.96 9.41 4.91
N ASP A 55 -5.46 10.53 4.39
CA ASP A 55 -4.23 10.53 3.59
C ASP A 55 -3.01 10.29 4.46
N ILE A 56 -2.00 9.65 3.87
CA ILE A 56 -0.67 9.54 4.47
C ILE A 56 0.22 10.54 3.75
N GLU A 57 0.60 11.58 4.45
CA GLU A 57 1.58 12.57 3.99
C GLU A 57 2.98 12.21 4.48
N LEU A 58 3.99 12.41 3.63
CA LEU A 58 5.38 12.12 3.95
C LEU A 58 6.20 13.41 4.01
N ASN A 59 6.60 13.80 5.21
CA ASN A 59 7.50 14.93 5.40
C ASN A 59 8.96 14.52 5.18
N GLY A 60 9.66 15.24 4.29
CA GLY A 60 11.09 15.02 4.00
C GLY A 60 11.38 13.87 3.04
N GLY A 61 10.35 13.23 2.46
CA GLY A 61 10.51 12.22 1.41
C GLY A 61 10.42 12.80 0.00
N THR A 62 10.89 12.02 -0.97
CA THR A 62 10.77 12.29 -2.39
C THR A 62 9.46 11.73 -2.96
N LYS A 63 9.11 12.15 -4.18
CA LYS A 63 8.01 11.55 -4.96
C LYS A 63 8.19 10.04 -5.13
N ASP A 64 9.42 9.59 -5.34
CA ASP A 64 9.76 8.18 -5.48
C ASP A 64 9.59 7.41 -4.17
N ASP A 65 9.85 8.03 -3.01
CA ASP A 65 9.59 7.41 -1.70
C ASP A 65 8.09 7.17 -1.49
N ILE A 66 7.23 8.12 -1.87
CA ILE A 66 5.77 7.97 -1.80
C ILE A 66 5.30 6.83 -2.69
N VAL A 67 5.80 6.78 -3.93
CA VAL A 67 5.49 5.70 -4.88
C VAL A 67 5.96 4.34 -4.34
N PHE A 68 7.18 4.28 -3.81
CA PHE A 68 7.72 3.05 -3.24
C PHE A 68 6.91 2.56 -2.04
N ILE A 69 6.62 3.45 -1.08
CA ILE A 69 5.86 3.10 0.13
C ILE A 69 4.45 2.66 -0.22
N ALA A 70 3.78 3.35 -1.15
CA ALA A 70 2.47 2.97 -1.62
C ALA A 70 2.49 1.54 -2.16
N ASN A 71 3.33 1.26 -3.17
CA ASN A 71 3.42 -0.06 -3.82
C ASN A 71 3.91 -1.18 -2.89
N ALA A 72 4.80 -0.87 -1.94
CA ALA A 72 5.35 -1.85 -1.02
C ALA A 72 4.25 -2.58 -0.25
N LYS A 73 3.15 -1.91 0.10
CA LYS A 73 2.03 -2.56 0.79
C LYS A 73 1.42 -3.69 -0.05
N GLN A 74 1.06 -3.43 -1.30
CA GLN A 74 0.44 -4.43 -2.16
C GLN A 74 1.44 -5.49 -2.61
N ASP A 75 2.69 -5.10 -2.84
CA ASP A 75 3.72 -6.04 -3.24
C ASP A 75 4.03 -7.05 -2.11
N ILE A 76 4.09 -6.60 -0.85
CA ILE A 76 4.24 -7.52 0.29
C ILE A 76 3.05 -8.48 0.37
N GLN A 77 1.82 -8.03 0.13
CA GLN A 77 0.65 -8.94 0.09
C GLN A 77 0.80 -10.03 -0.98
N LYS A 78 1.21 -9.66 -2.19
CA LYS A 78 1.48 -10.63 -3.29
C LYS A 78 2.62 -11.58 -2.93
N LEU A 79 3.69 -11.08 -2.32
CA LEU A 79 4.85 -11.87 -1.92
C LEU A 79 4.49 -12.90 -0.84
N ILE A 80 3.70 -12.54 0.17
CA ILE A 80 3.20 -13.50 1.18
C ILE A 80 2.42 -14.63 0.50
N ALA A 81 1.51 -14.28 -0.41
CA ALA A 81 0.71 -15.26 -1.14
C ALA A 81 1.57 -16.22 -1.98
N GLU A 82 2.57 -15.69 -2.71
CA GLU A 82 3.46 -16.52 -3.51
C GLU A 82 4.37 -17.40 -2.63
N ILE A 83 4.88 -16.89 -1.50
CA ILE A 83 5.67 -17.70 -0.56
C ILE A 83 4.84 -18.87 -0.01
N ARG A 84 3.61 -18.63 0.45
CA ARG A 84 2.72 -19.70 0.95
C ARG A 84 2.44 -20.74 -0.14
N LYS A 85 2.17 -20.30 -1.36
CA LYS A 85 1.94 -21.17 -2.52
C LYS A 85 3.17 -22.02 -2.88
N LEU A 86 4.38 -21.46 -2.83
CA LEU A 86 5.62 -22.20 -3.10
C LEU A 86 5.89 -23.25 -2.02
N LYS A 87 5.63 -22.93 -0.75
CA LYS A 87 5.76 -23.89 0.36
C LYS A 87 4.82 -25.08 0.19
N ASN A 88 3.55 -24.84 -0.16
CA ASN A 88 2.56 -25.90 -0.40
C ASN A 88 2.84 -26.79 -1.63
N LYS A 89 3.74 -26.39 -2.54
CA LYS A 89 4.18 -27.22 -3.67
C LYS A 89 5.38 -28.11 -3.34
N THR A 90 6.04 -27.85 -2.21
CA THR A 90 7.26 -28.53 -1.79
C THR A 90 6.98 -29.58 -0.70
N GLU A 91 5.74 -29.60 -0.19
CA GLU A 91 5.15 -30.66 0.65
C GLU A 91 4.34 -31.64 -0.23
#